data_AF-A0A4S3KES3-F1
#
_entry.id   AF-A0A4S3KES3-F1
#
_cell.length_a   1.000
_cell.length_b   1.000
_cell.length_c   1.000
_cell.angle_alpha   90.00
_cell.angle_beta   90.00
_cell.angle_gamma   90.00
#
_symmetry.space_group_name_H-M   'P 1'
#
loop_
_entity.id
_entity.type
_entity.pdbx_description
1 polymer ?
#
loop_
_entity_poly.entity_id
_entity_poly.type
_entity_poly.pdbx_seq_one_letter_code
_entity_poly.pdbx_strand_id
1 'polypeptide(L)'
;MKLVNTAAVPQYDGLKYGGDESDAHHLAHLMRLGILPEGYIYLREGRGVRDLLRQRFIFVRQSVSAMQRVQGAWARYTGQCLSANAFRQLTDHAIRQAFPDPCVRMAVCAQ
;
A
#
# COMPACT_ATOMS: atom_id res chain seq x y z
N MET A 1 -3.07 16.28 22.66
CA MET A 1 -1.78 15.69 22.23
C MET A 1 -1.48 16.25 20.86
N LYS A 2 -0.32 16.90 20.68
CA LYS A 2 0.15 17.44 19.39
C LYS A 2 1.26 16.54 18.88
N LEU A 3 1.26 16.21 17.59
CA LEU A 3 2.32 15.43 16.96
C LEU A 3 2.98 16.32 15.92
N VAL A 4 4.30 16.42 15.95
CA VAL A 4 5.05 17.23 14.98
C VAL A 4 5.03 16.54 13.61
N ASN A 5 4.79 17.30 12.55
CA ASN A 5 5.02 16.84 11.19
C ASN A 5 6.50 17.03 10.84
N THR A 6 7.31 16.00 11.09
CA THR A 6 8.78 16.07 10.91
C THR A 6 9.19 16.33 9.46
N ALA A 7 8.39 15.90 8.47
CA ALA A 7 8.67 16.16 7.05
C ALA A 7 8.48 17.63 6.65
N ALA A 8 7.74 18.41 7.45
CA ALA A 8 7.52 19.83 7.20
C ALA A 8 8.49 20.74 7.99
N VAL A 9 9.36 20.17 8.83
CA VAL A 9 10.37 20.93 9.59
C VAL A 9 11.67 20.98 8.77
N PRO A 10 12.12 22.16 8.29
CA PRO A 10 13.30 22.25 7.44
C PRO A 10 14.59 21.76 8.10
N GLN A 11 14.72 21.90 9.42
CA GLN A 11 15.90 21.44 10.16
C GLN A 11 16.12 19.92 10.07
N TYR A 12 15.07 19.13 9.85
CA TYR A 12 15.19 17.67 9.74
C TYR A 12 15.48 17.19 8.32
N ASP A 13 15.49 18.09 7.32
CA ASP A 13 15.78 17.70 5.94
C ASP A 13 17.27 17.33 5.79
N GLY A 14 17.54 16.04 5.55
CA GLY A 14 18.90 15.52 5.36
C GLY A 14 19.78 15.49 6.62
N LEU A 15 19.22 15.74 7.82
CA LEU A 15 19.98 15.74 9.08
C LEU A 15 20.44 14.33 9.45
N LYS A 16 21.76 14.10 9.48
CA LYS A 16 22.36 12.78 9.81
C LYS A 16 22.63 12.59 11.30
N TYR A 17 22.90 13.66 12.02
CA TYR A 17 23.26 13.64 13.43
C TYR A 17 22.45 14.72 14.14
N GLY A 18 21.69 14.31 15.15
CA GLY A 18 20.90 15.16 16.02
C GLY A 18 20.82 14.50 17.40
N GLY A 19 20.75 15.32 18.44
CA GLY A 19 20.57 14.86 19.82
C GLY A 19 19.20 15.26 20.36
N ASP A 20 18.65 14.45 21.27
CA ASP A 20 17.33 14.68 21.86
C ASP A 20 17.22 16.06 22.54
N GLU A 21 18.27 16.53 23.21
CA GLU A 21 18.30 17.85 23.85
C GLU A 21 18.18 18.98 22.83
N SER A 22 18.98 18.94 21.76
CA SER A 22 18.94 19.96 20.70
C SER A 22 17.60 19.98 19.98
N ASP A 23 17.01 18.80 19.74
CA ASP A 23 15.71 18.66 19.09
C ASP A 23 14.58 19.19 19.99
N ALA A 24 14.60 18.88 21.28
CA ALA A 24 13.64 19.40 22.24
C ALA A 24 13.66 20.93 22.31
N HIS A 25 14.85 21.54 22.33
CA HIS A 25 15.00 22.99 22.29
C HIS A 25 14.45 23.60 20.99
N HIS A 26 14.75 22.99 19.85
CA HIS A 26 14.24 23.45 18.56
C HIS A 26 12.70 23.38 18.48
N LEU A 27 12.13 22.24 18.86
CA LEU A 27 10.67 22.06 18.88
C LEU A 27 9.99 23.04 19.84
N ALA A 28 10.56 23.25 21.03
CA ALA A 28 10.05 24.24 21.98
C ALA A 28 10.07 25.66 21.39
N HIS A 29 11.10 26.01 20.62
CA HIS A 29 11.17 27.29 19.92
C HIS A 29 10.07 27.43 18.86
N LEU A 30 9.89 26.42 18.00
CA LEU A 30 8.81 26.40 17.00
C LEU A 30 7.41 26.48 17.64
N MET A 31 7.20 25.76 18.75
CA MET A 31 5.97 25.80 19.54
C MET A 31 5.72 27.19 20.13
N ARG A 32 6.76 27.81 20.70
CA ARG A 32 6.69 29.16 21.28
C ARG A 32 6.31 30.21 20.24
N LEU A 33 6.83 30.07 19.01
CA LEU A 33 6.52 30.96 17.89
C LEU A 33 5.16 30.69 17.24
N GLY A 34 4.48 29.59 17.60
CA GLY A 34 3.19 29.20 17.00
C GLY A 34 3.30 28.71 15.55
N ILE A 35 4.50 28.40 15.08
CA ILE A 35 4.79 27.94 13.71
C ILE A 35 5.11 26.44 13.63
N LEU A 36 4.98 25.70 14.73
CA LEU A 36 5.23 24.27 14.75
C LEU A 36 4.31 23.57 13.73
N PRO A 37 4.85 22.90 12.70
CA PRO A 37 4.03 22.13 11.79
C PRO A 37 3.53 20.88 12.52
N GLU A 38 2.21 20.71 12.58
CA GLU A 38 1.56 19.58 13.24
C GLU A 38 1.09 18.54 12.22
N GLY A 39 1.23 17.27 12.57
CA GLY A 39 0.66 16.16 11.83
C GLY A 39 -0.80 15.94 12.23
N TYR A 40 -1.63 15.55 11.26
CA TYR A 40 -3.03 15.23 11.53
C TYR A 40 -3.17 13.94 12.33
N ILE A 41 -3.77 14.03 13.53
CA ILE A 41 -4.14 12.88 14.35
C ILE A 41 -5.65 12.69 14.26
N TYR A 42 -6.08 11.52 13.79
CA TYR A 42 -7.50 11.18 13.72
C TYR A 42 -8.18 11.25 15.10
N LEU A 43 -9.29 12.01 15.15
CA LEU A 43 -10.22 12.03 16.28
C LEU A 43 -10.73 10.63 16.57
N ARG A 44 -10.99 10.34 17.86
CA ARG A 44 -11.34 8.99 18.33
C ARG A 44 -12.55 8.42 17.58
N GLU A 45 -13.56 9.25 17.35
CA GLU A 45 -14.79 8.90 16.64
C GLU A 45 -14.53 8.44 15.20
N GLY A 46 -13.56 9.03 14.51
CA GLY A 46 -13.23 8.68 13.12
C GLY A 46 -12.28 7.48 12.95
N ARG A 47 -11.71 6.94 14.04
CA ARG A 47 -10.70 5.86 13.96
C ARG A 47 -11.30 4.57 13.40
N GLY A 48 -12.54 4.24 13.76
CA GLY A 48 -13.22 3.04 13.26
C GLY A 48 -13.36 3.03 11.74
N VAL A 49 -13.79 4.15 11.16
CA VAL A 49 -13.92 4.29 9.69
C VAL A 49 -12.55 4.21 9.02
N ARG A 50 -11.54 4.89 9.55
CA ARG A 50 -10.16 4.81 9.03
C ARG A 50 -9.64 3.38 9.01
N ASP A 51 -9.83 2.64 10.10
CA ASP A 51 -9.30 1.30 10.24
C ASP A 51 -10.04 0.30 9.34
N LEU A 52 -11.36 0.47 9.16
CA LEU A 52 -12.15 -0.25 8.16
C LEU A 52 -11.62 0.01 6.74
N LEU A 53 -11.38 1.27 6.37
CA LEU A 53 -10.85 1.62 5.05
C LEU A 53 -9.44 1.07 4.82
N ARG A 54 -8.60 1.01 5.87
CA ARG A 54 -7.29 0.35 5.82
C ARG A 54 -7.41 -1.15 5.56
N GLN A 55 -8.34 -1.84 6.22
CA GLN A 55 -8.60 -3.26 5.95
C GLN A 55 -9.10 -3.48 4.52
N ARG A 56 -10.03 -2.65 4.06
CA ARG A 56 -10.48 -2.67 2.66
C ARG A 56 -9.32 -2.50 1.68
N PHE A 57 -8.40 -1.57 1.95
CA PHE A 57 -7.24 -1.34 1.10
C PHE A 57 -6.32 -2.58 1.03
N ILE A 58 -6.13 -3.28 2.15
CA ILE A 58 -5.37 -4.55 2.19
C ILE A 58 -6.02 -5.59 1.28
N PHE A 59 -7.33 -5.80 1.38
CA PHE A 59 -8.05 -6.76 0.53
C PHE A 59 -8.00 -6.38 -0.95
N VAL A 60 -8.16 -5.09 -1.28
CA VAL A 60 -8.01 -4.61 -2.66
C VAL A 60 -6.61 -4.91 -3.18
N ARG A 61 -5.57 -4.64 -2.39
CA ARG A 61 -4.18 -4.92 -2.78
C ARG A 61 -3.94 -6.41 -3.00
N GLN A 62 -4.47 -7.26 -2.11
CA GLN A 62 -4.37 -8.72 -2.26
C GLN A 62 -5.08 -9.20 -3.53
N SER A 63 -6.30 -8.74 -3.77
CA SER A 63 -7.08 -9.09 -4.97
C SER A 63 -6.37 -8.66 -6.26
N VAL A 64 -5.84 -7.43 -6.31
CA VAL A 64 -5.08 -6.95 -7.47
C VAL A 64 -3.79 -7.73 -7.66
N SER A 65 -3.08 -8.05 -6.58
CA SER A 65 -1.87 -8.87 -6.62
C SER A 65 -2.15 -10.26 -7.19
N ALA A 66 -3.20 -10.95 -6.71
CA ALA A 66 -3.60 -12.25 -7.24
C ALA A 66 -3.93 -12.18 -8.73
N MET A 67 -4.72 -11.19 -9.15
CA MET A 67 -5.04 -10.95 -10.57
C MET A 67 -3.77 -10.75 -11.41
N GLN A 68 -2.83 -9.90 -10.96
CA GLN A 68 -1.58 -9.64 -11.69
C GLN A 68 -0.70 -10.89 -11.81
N ARG A 69 -0.68 -11.76 -10.80
CA ARG A 69 0.05 -13.03 -10.87
C ARG A 69 -0.52 -13.94 -11.96
N VAL A 70 -1.85 -14.04 -12.05
CA VAL A 70 -2.50 -14.81 -13.12
C VAL A 70 -2.25 -14.19 -14.48
N GLN A 71 -2.36 -12.86 -14.62
CA GLN A 71 -2.04 -12.16 -15.88
C GLN A 71 -0.59 -12.41 -16.32
N GLY A 72 0.35 -12.38 -15.39
CA GLY A 72 1.76 -12.69 -15.67
C GLY A 72 1.98 -14.15 -16.06
N ALA A 73 1.32 -15.10 -15.40
CA ALA A 73 1.34 -16.50 -15.82
C ALA A 73 0.76 -16.67 -17.22
N TRP A 74 -0.40 -16.08 -17.49
CA TRP A 74 -1.05 -16.10 -18.80
C TRP A 74 -0.11 -15.59 -19.90
N ALA A 75 0.51 -14.43 -19.70
CA ALA A 75 1.44 -13.86 -20.67
C ALA A 75 2.64 -14.76 -20.95
N ARG A 76 3.18 -15.44 -19.93
CA ARG A 76 4.31 -16.36 -20.10
C ARG A 76 3.96 -17.65 -20.86
N TYR A 77 2.78 -18.22 -20.61
CA TYR A 77 2.37 -19.49 -21.22
C TYR A 77 1.71 -19.33 -22.59
N THR A 78 1.00 -18.22 -22.82
CA THR A 78 0.25 -17.99 -24.07
C THR A 78 0.91 -16.97 -25.01
N GLY A 79 1.85 -16.17 -24.51
CA GLY A 79 2.43 -15.04 -25.24
C GLY A 79 1.47 -13.85 -25.42
N GLN A 80 0.27 -13.91 -24.84
CA GLN A 80 -0.77 -12.89 -25.01
C GLN A 80 -1.01 -12.08 -23.73
N CYS A 81 -1.42 -10.83 -23.87
CA CYS A 81 -1.81 -10.00 -22.73
C CYS A 81 -3.26 -10.31 -22.32
N LEU A 82 -3.48 -10.60 -21.05
CA LEU A 82 -4.82 -10.76 -20.48
C LEU A 82 -5.27 -9.46 -19.80
N SER A 83 -6.33 -8.84 -20.30
CA SER A 83 -6.89 -7.63 -19.66
C SER A 83 -7.62 -7.96 -18.36
N ALA A 84 -7.77 -6.98 -17.47
CA ALA A 84 -8.50 -7.18 -16.21
C ALA A 84 -9.99 -7.52 -16.44
N ASN A 85 -10.60 -7.02 -17.51
CA ASN A 85 -11.97 -7.37 -17.89
C ASN A 85 -12.07 -8.82 -18.38
N ALA A 86 -11.13 -9.24 -19.23
CA ALA A 86 -11.07 -10.62 -19.71
C ALA A 86 -10.80 -11.60 -18.56
N PHE A 87 -9.93 -11.25 -17.62
CA PHE A 87 -9.72 -12.02 -16.39
C PHE A 87 -11.00 -12.23 -15.57
N ARG A 88 -11.84 -11.18 -15.43
CA ARG A 88 -13.13 -11.30 -14.72
C ARG A 88 -14.15 -12.18 -15.43
N GLN A 89 -13.98 -12.43 -16.72
CA GLN A 89 -14.88 -13.25 -17.55
C GLN A 89 -14.27 -14.62 -17.89
N LEU A 90 -13.15 -14.97 -17.27
CA LEU A 90 -12.41 -16.18 -17.60
C LEU A 90 -13.19 -17.43 -17.16
N THR A 91 -13.30 -18.41 -18.05
CA THR A 91 -13.99 -19.67 -17.79
C THR A 91 -12.99 -20.79 -17.50
N ASP A 92 -13.41 -21.81 -16.75
CA ASP A 92 -12.56 -22.99 -16.47
C ASP A 92 -12.06 -23.65 -17.77
N HIS A 93 -12.89 -23.67 -18.81
CA HIS A 93 -12.51 -24.18 -20.12
C HIS A 93 -11.32 -23.41 -20.73
N ALA A 94 -11.36 -22.08 -20.68
CA ALA A 94 -10.28 -21.22 -21.18
C ALA A 94 -8.97 -21.43 -20.38
N ILE A 95 -9.06 -21.62 -19.05
CA ILE A 95 -7.90 -21.95 -18.21
C ILE A 95 -7.29 -23.27 -18.64
N ARG A 96 -8.11 -24.30 -18.88
CA ARG A 96 -7.61 -25.62 -19.27
C ARG A 96 -6.93 -25.61 -20.63
N GLN A 97 -7.43 -24.80 -21.57
CA GLN A 97 -6.78 -24.60 -22.87
C GLN A 97 -5.47 -23.83 -22.75
N ALA A 98 -5.44 -22.75 -21.97
CA ALA A 98 -4.25 -21.91 -21.80
C ALA A 98 -3.15 -22.59 -21.00
N PHE A 99 -3.51 -23.46 -20.05
CA PHE A 99 -2.58 -24.20 -19.20
C PHE A 99 -2.88 -25.71 -19.29
N PRO A 100 -2.31 -26.42 -20.28
CA PRO A 100 -2.51 -27.86 -20.44
C PRO A 100 -1.97 -28.66 -19.25
N ASP A 101 -0.79 -28.27 -18.75
CA ASP A 101 -0.12 -28.89 -17.60
C ASP A 101 -0.95 -28.70 -16.30
N PRO A 102 -1.37 -29.79 -15.65
CA PRO A 102 -2.08 -29.75 -14.37
C PRO A 102 -1.32 -29.00 -13.27
N CYS A 103 0.00 -29.12 -13.19
CA CYS A 103 0.81 -28.48 -12.15
C CYS A 103 0.74 -26.96 -12.26
N VAL A 104 0.84 -26.43 -13.47
CA VAL A 104 0.75 -24.99 -13.77
C VAL A 104 -0.66 -24.49 -13.47
N ARG A 105 -1.68 -25.25 -13.87
CA ARG A 105 -3.08 -24.90 -13.63
C ARG A 105 -3.40 -24.83 -12.13
N MET A 106 -2.91 -25.78 -11.32
CA MET A 106 -3.05 -25.69 -9.86
C MET A 106 -2.35 -24.46 -9.29
N ALA A 107 -1.14 -24.14 -9.78
CA ALA A 107 -0.40 -22.97 -9.32
C ALA A 107 -1.09 -21.63 -9.65
N VAL A 108 -1.90 -21.58 -10.70
CA VAL A 108 -2.72 -20.40 -11.07
C VAL A 108 -4.01 -20.35 -10.27
N CYS A 109 -4.66 -21.49 -10.00
CA CYS A 109 -5.93 -21.55 -9.27
C CYS A 109 -5.79 -21.46 -7.75
N ALA A 110 -4.64 -21.80 -7.18
CA ALA A 110 -4.41 -21.81 -5.73
C ALA A 110 -3.96 -20.46 -5.13
N GLN A 111 -4.01 -19.37 -5.91
CA GLN A 111 -3.51 -18.03 -5.54
C GLN A 111 -4.56 -17.07 -5.02
#